data_AF-A0AAV4F110-F1
#
_entry.id   AF-A0AAV4F110-F1
#
_cell.length_a   1.000
_cell.length_b   1.000
_cell.length_c   1.000
_cell.angle_alpha   90.00
_cell.angle_beta   90.00
_cell.angle_gamma   90.00
#
_symmetry.space_group_name_H-M   'P 1'
#
loop_
_entity.id
_entity.type
_entity.pdbx_description
1 polymer ?
#
loop_
_entity_poly.entity_id
_entity_poly.type
_entity_poly.pdbx_seq_one_letter_code
_entity_poly.pdbx_strand_id
1 'polypeptide(L)'
;MSKQHIPALYQEKKLELKEELKATEHVAITMDSWTSNQNKEYLGITAHYFRVPDYKLQSKVLSNDDLNDDPTGENIGNALLAVLTEWEIMDKISAVVTDGAAVNGAAVRHIGLKDKHAYCVGHKLNLVVKDSIADYEPVVGKVRRIANFFHHSP
;
A
#
# COMPACT_ATOMS: atom_id res chain seq x y z
N MET A 1 26.75 17.30 2.19
CA MET A 1 26.74 16.35 1.05
C MET A 1 25.33 15.83 0.69
N SER A 2 24.47 15.46 1.64
CA SER A 2 23.17 14.82 1.31
C SER A 2 22.08 15.71 0.69
N LYS A 3 22.03 17.02 1.01
CA LYS A 3 20.94 17.92 0.58
C LYS A 3 20.82 18.18 -0.94
N GLN A 4 21.85 17.82 -1.72
CA GLN A 4 21.84 17.98 -3.18
C GLN A 4 21.94 16.65 -3.92
N HIS A 5 22.81 15.73 -3.44
CA HIS A 5 23.03 14.46 -4.11
C HIS A 5 21.85 13.49 -3.99
N ILE A 6 21.20 13.40 -2.81
CA ILE A 6 20.06 12.48 -2.64
C ILE A 6 18.87 12.93 -3.52
N PRO A 7 18.48 14.23 -3.53
CA PRO A 7 17.43 14.68 -4.44
C PRO A 7 17.77 14.46 -5.91
N ALA A 8 19.01 14.72 -6.33
CA ALA A 8 19.44 14.49 -7.71
C ALA A 8 19.34 13.01 -8.10
N LEU A 9 19.85 12.11 -7.26
CA LEU A 9 19.77 10.66 -7.48
C LEU A 9 18.31 10.18 -7.49
N TYR A 10 17.46 10.73 -6.62
CA TYR A 10 16.02 10.43 -6.63
C TYR A 10 15.39 10.82 -7.97
N GLN A 11 15.67 12.03 -8.49
CA GLN A 11 15.12 12.46 -9.77
C GLN A 11 15.63 11.59 -10.93
N GLU A 12 16.91 11.23 -10.93
CA GLU A 12 17.48 10.29 -11.89
C GLU A 12 16.74 8.95 -11.87
N LYS A 13 16.58 8.33 -10.69
CA LYS A 13 15.88 7.06 -10.54
C LYS A 13 14.38 7.13 -10.81
N LYS A 14 13.75 8.27 -10.54
CA LYS A 14 12.36 8.53 -10.89
C LYS A 14 12.16 8.56 -12.40
N LEU A 15 13.05 9.23 -13.14
CA LEU A 15 13.00 9.26 -14.60
C LEU A 15 13.26 7.88 -15.21
N GLU A 16 14.26 7.15 -14.73
CA GLU A 16 14.51 5.76 -15.16
C GLU A 16 13.25 4.88 -14.97
N LEU A 17 12.62 4.96 -13.80
CA LEU A 17 11.42 4.18 -13.52
C LEU A 17 10.22 4.62 -14.37
N LYS A 18 10.06 5.92 -14.64
CA LYS A 18 9.01 6.41 -15.56
C LYS A 18 9.15 5.81 -16.95
N GLU A 19 10.36 5.77 -17.51
CA GLU A 19 10.60 5.13 -18.82
C GLU A 19 10.32 3.62 -18.78
N GLU A 20 10.68 2.94 -17.69
CA GLU A 20 10.39 1.51 -17.52
C GLU A 20 8.88 1.23 -17.45
N LEU A 21 8.12 2.04 -16.71
CA LEU A 21 6.66 1.95 -16.62
C LEU A 21 5.98 2.35 -17.94
N LYS A 22 6.56 3.29 -18.69
CA LYS A 22 6.08 3.69 -20.01
C LYS A 22 6.14 2.53 -21.00
N ALA A 23 7.19 1.71 -20.94
CA ALA A 23 7.35 0.51 -21.76
C ALA A 23 6.45 -0.67 -21.33
N THR A 24 5.83 -0.60 -20.15
CA THR A 24 4.96 -1.66 -19.62
C THR A 24 3.50 -1.37 -19.93
N GLU A 25 2.73 -2.40 -20.30
CA GLU A 25 1.29 -2.30 -20.60
C GLU A 25 0.39 -2.56 -19.38
N HIS A 26 0.85 -3.38 -18.43
CA HIS A 26 0.07 -3.84 -17.29
C HIS A 26 0.77 -3.57 -15.97
N VAL A 27 0.12 -2.78 -15.11
CA VAL A 27 0.61 -2.45 -13.77
C VAL A 27 -0.43 -2.86 -12.73
N ALA A 28 -0.01 -3.62 -11.72
CA ALA A 28 -0.80 -3.85 -10.52
C ALA A 28 -0.31 -2.93 -9.41
N ILE A 29 -1.24 -2.39 -8.62
CA ILE A 29 -0.92 -1.52 -7.48
C ILE A 29 -1.20 -2.27 -6.19
N THR A 30 -0.31 -2.18 -5.22
CA THR A 30 -0.67 -2.39 -3.81
C THR A 30 -0.73 -1.04 -3.12
N MET A 31 -1.76 -0.86 -2.30
CA MET A 31 -1.98 0.35 -1.51
C MET A 31 -2.25 -0.05 -0.06
N ASP A 32 -1.56 0.62 0.85
CA ASP A 32 -1.76 0.46 2.28
C ASP A 32 -1.78 1.84 2.96
N SER A 33 -2.66 1.97 3.94
CA SER A 33 -2.83 3.19 4.73
C SER A 33 -2.60 2.86 6.19
N TRP A 34 -1.73 3.59 6.87
CA TRP A 34 -1.45 3.33 8.28
C TRP A 34 -1.23 4.61 9.09
N THR A 35 -1.64 4.53 10.35
CA THR A 35 -1.34 5.55 11.35
C THR A 35 -0.01 5.22 12.01
N SER A 36 0.93 6.16 11.97
CA SER A 36 2.20 6.06 12.70
C SER A 36 2.02 6.23 14.21
N ASN A 37 3.05 5.87 14.98
CA ASN A 37 3.08 6.09 16.43
C ASN A 37 3.04 7.59 16.85
N GLN A 38 3.23 8.51 15.90
CA GLN A 38 3.08 9.95 16.08
C GLN A 38 1.70 10.45 15.64
N ASN A 39 0.74 9.55 15.44
CA ASN A 39 -0.62 9.85 15.01
C ASN A 39 -0.69 10.58 13.66
N LYS A 40 0.28 10.31 12.77
CA LYS A 40 0.27 10.75 11.38
C LYS A 40 -0.19 9.63 10.48
N GLU A 41 -1.14 9.93 9.59
CA GLU A 41 -1.63 9.03 8.57
C GLU A 41 -0.68 9.02 7.37
N TYR A 42 -0.41 7.83 6.84
CA TYR A 42 0.43 7.63 5.67
C TYR A 42 -0.30 6.81 4.62
N LEU A 43 0.03 7.07 3.35
CA LEU A 43 -0.40 6.26 2.21
C LEU A 43 0.82 5.75 1.46
N GLY A 44 0.99 4.44 1.45
CA GLY A 44 2.00 3.75 0.65
C GLY A 44 1.38 3.21 -0.62
N ILE A 45 2.00 3.51 -1.77
CA ILE A 45 1.58 3.04 -3.09
C ILE A 45 2.77 2.38 -3.77
N THR A 46 2.63 1.10 -4.11
CA THR A 46 3.67 0.31 -4.79
C THR A 46 3.14 -0.23 -6.11
N ALA A 47 3.90 -0.03 -7.18
CA ALA A 47 3.64 -0.62 -8.48
C ALA A 47 4.33 -1.98 -8.62
N HIS A 48 3.62 -2.92 -9.22
CA HIS A 48 4.08 -4.26 -9.56
C HIS A 48 3.85 -4.49 -11.04
N TYR A 49 4.89 -4.91 -11.74
CA TYR A 49 4.84 -5.10 -13.19
C TYR A 49 5.95 -6.04 -13.65
N PHE A 50 5.81 -6.60 -14.85
CA PHE A 50 6.87 -7.38 -15.49
C PHE A 50 7.69 -6.45 -16.36
N ARG A 51 8.98 -6.30 -16.04
CA ARG A 51 9.88 -5.45 -16.83
C ARG A 51 10.10 -6.03 -18.22
N VAL A 52 9.99 -5.20 -19.25
CA VAL A 52 10.29 -5.58 -20.63
C VAL A 52 11.78 -5.32 -20.93
N PRO A 53 12.49 -6.21 -21.64
CA PRO A 53 12.04 -7.48 -22.21
C PRO A 53 12.35 -8.72 -21.37
N ASP A 54 12.92 -8.59 -20.17
CA ASP A 54 13.37 -9.76 -19.39
C ASP A 54 12.26 -10.44 -18.55
N TYR A 55 11.06 -9.87 -18.57
CA TYR A 55 9.85 -10.33 -17.88
C TYR A 55 10.07 -10.66 -16.41
N LYS A 56 10.97 -9.93 -15.75
CA LYS A 56 11.18 -10.07 -14.31
C LYS A 56 10.15 -9.24 -13.57
N LEU A 57 9.49 -9.85 -12.59
CA LEU A 57 8.60 -9.14 -11.68
C LEU A 57 9.40 -8.07 -10.93
N GLN A 58 8.95 -6.82 -11.05
CA GLN A 58 9.44 -5.68 -10.30
C GLN A 58 8.39 -5.23 -9.30
N SER A 59 8.86 -4.70 -8.17
CA SER A 59 8.04 -4.02 -7.17
C SER A 59 8.72 -2.70 -6.83
N LYS A 60 8.04 -1.58 -7.07
CA LYS A 60 8.62 -0.23 -6.93
C LYS A 60 7.65 0.67 -6.18
N VAL A 61 8.13 1.26 -5.08
CA VAL A 61 7.37 2.27 -4.33
C VAL A 61 7.27 3.53 -5.19
N LEU A 62 6.04 3.96 -5.46
CA LEU A 62 5.75 5.17 -6.22
C LEU A 62 5.56 6.39 -5.31
N SER A 63 4.96 6.16 -4.15
CA SER A 63 4.70 7.18 -3.13
C SER A 63 4.64 6.51 -1.75
N ASN A 64 5.10 7.26 -0.74
CA ASN A 64 5.01 6.94 0.68
C ASN A 64 4.92 8.29 1.41
N ASP A 65 3.76 8.91 1.29
CA ASP A 65 3.54 10.28 1.74
C ASP A 65 2.52 10.33 2.87
N ASP A 66 2.59 11.39 3.68
CA ASP A 66 1.60 11.67 4.70
C ASP A 66 0.28 12.15 4.08
N LEU A 67 -0.82 11.62 4.58
CA LEU A 67 -2.15 12.15 4.28
C LEU A 67 -2.36 13.37 5.17
N ASN A 68 -2.18 14.55 4.57
CA ASN A 68 -2.38 15.83 5.27
C ASN A 68 -3.86 16.10 5.59
N ASP A 69 -4.76 15.45 4.86
CA ASP A 69 -6.20 15.53 5.06
C ASP A 69 -6.73 14.32 5.84
N ASP A 70 -7.97 14.43 6.32
CA ASP A 70 -8.66 13.31 6.95
C ASP A 70 -8.65 12.07 6.04
N PRO A 71 -8.41 10.85 6.56
CA PRO A 71 -8.32 9.63 5.78
C PRO A 71 -9.72 9.16 5.35
N THR A 72 -10.37 9.94 4.50
CA THR A 72 -11.64 9.60 3.86
C THR A 72 -11.37 8.84 2.56
N GLY A 73 -12.37 8.09 2.08
CA GLY A 73 -12.24 7.38 0.80
C GLY A 73 -11.96 8.34 -0.37
N GLU A 74 -12.57 9.53 -0.35
CA GLU A 74 -12.34 10.56 -1.37
C GLU A 74 -10.89 11.09 -1.33
N ASN A 75 -10.37 11.44 -0.15
CA ASN A 75 -9.02 11.99 -0.02
C ASN A 75 -7.95 10.96 -0.41
N ILE A 76 -8.10 9.72 0.06
CA ILE A 76 -7.20 8.62 -0.33
C ILE A 76 -7.32 8.33 -1.83
N GLY A 77 -8.54 8.39 -2.39
CA GLY A 77 -8.77 8.23 -3.81
C GLY A 77 -8.08 9.32 -4.64
N ASN A 78 -8.22 10.59 -4.23
CA ASN A 78 -7.56 11.72 -4.89
C ASN A 78 -6.04 11.61 -4.80
N ALA A 79 -5.49 11.18 -3.66
CA ALA A 79 -4.05 10.94 -3.50
C ALA A 79 -3.56 9.81 -4.42
N LEU A 80 -4.29 8.69 -4.48
CA LEU A 80 -4.01 7.60 -5.41
C LEU A 80 -4.04 8.09 -6.87
N LEU A 81 -5.09 8.82 -7.26
CA LEU A 81 -5.22 9.37 -8.61
C LEU A 81 -4.06 10.31 -8.97
N ALA A 82 -3.65 11.18 -8.05
CA ALA A 82 -2.52 12.08 -8.25
C ALA A 82 -1.24 11.31 -8.54
N VAL A 83 -0.96 10.26 -7.77
CA VAL A 83 0.21 9.38 -8.01
C VAL A 83 0.10 8.66 -9.35
N LEU A 84 -1.03 8.02 -9.65
CA LEU A 84 -1.19 7.31 -10.94
C LEU A 84 -1.08 8.25 -12.15
N THR A 85 -1.51 9.50 -12.01
CA THR A 85 -1.39 10.55 -13.03
C THR A 85 0.05 11.03 -13.15
N GLU A 86 0.73 11.30 -12.03
CA GLU A 86 2.14 11.71 -12.01
C GLU A 86 3.04 10.69 -12.70
N TRP A 87 2.75 9.40 -12.52
CA TRP A 87 3.49 8.30 -13.11
C TRP A 87 2.99 7.89 -14.50
N GLU A 88 1.93 8.53 -15.02
CA GLU A 88 1.37 8.29 -16.37
C GLU A 88 0.96 6.82 -16.61
N ILE A 89 0.33 6.19 -15.60
CA ILE A 89 -0.03 4.77 -15.61
C ILE A 89 -1.52 4.49 -15.36
N MET A 90 -2.36 5.52 -15.30
CA MET A 90 -3.79 5.38 -14.96
C MET A 90 -4.55 4.40 -15.89
N ASP A 91 -4.25 4.43 -17.17
CA ASP A 91 -4.82 3.56 -18.21
C ASP A 91 -4.24 2.13 -18.19
N LYS A 92 -3.09 1.92 -17.56
CA LYS A 92 -2.34 0.65 -17.49
C LYS A 92 -2.68 -0.20 -16.28
N ILE A 93 -3.49 0.34 -15.36
CA ILE A 93 -3.82 -0.37 -14.13
C ILE A 93 -4.61 -1.63 -14.45
N SER A 94 -4.12 -2.77 -13.98
CA SER A 94 -4.74 -4.08 -14.15
C SER A 94 -5.37 -4.59 -12.85
N ALA A 95 -4.83 -4.19 -11.70
CA ALA A 95 -5.36 -4.51 -10.39
C ALA A 95 -4.96 -3.45 -9.36
N VAL A 96 -5.78 -3.24 -8.34
CA VAL A 96 -5.43 -2.49 -7.13
C VAL A 96 -5.73 -3.39 -5.93
N VAL A 97 -4.70 -3.74 -5.16
CA VAL A 97 -4.79 -4.62 -4.00
C VAL A 97 -4.71 -3.80 -2.72
N THR A 98 -5.69 -3.97 -1.84
CA THR A 98 -5.73 -3.27 -0.54
C THR A 98 -5.96 -4.23 0.62
N ASP A 99 -5.61 -3.84 1.84
CA ASP A 99 -5.79 -4.64 3.06
C ASP A 99 -7.26 -5.01 3.37
N GLY A 100 -8.21 -4.31 2.75
CA GLY A 100 -9.65 -4.53 2.91
C GLY A 100 -10.32 -3.61 3.91
N ALA A 101 -9.62 -2.58 4.40
CA ALA A 101 -10.26 -1.46 5.08
C ALA A 101 -11.34 -0.82 4.18
N ALA A 102 -12.50 -0.51 4.77
CA ALA A 102 -13.65 0.01 4.03
C ALA A 102 -13.30 1.31 3.26
N VAL A 103 -12.46 2.15 3.86
CA VAL A 103 -11.98 3.40 3.29
C VAL A 103 -11.14 3.19 2.03
N ASN A 104 -10.22 2.21 2.04
CA ASN A 104 -9.39 1.87 0.89
C ASN A 104 -10.24 1.36 -0.28
N GLY A 105 -11.26 0.54 0.01
CA GLY A 105 -12.23 0.14 -1.01
C GLY A 105 -13.05 1.32 -1.55
N ALA A 106 -13.39 2.30 -0.71
CA ALA A 106 -14.08 3.52 -1.16
C ALA A 106 -13.18 4.39 -2.06
N ALA A 107 -11.89 4.51 -1.75
CA ALA A 107 -10.91 5.22 -2.57
C ALA A 107 -10.77 4.63 -3.97
N VAL A 108 -10.63 3.30 -4.08
CA VAL A 108 -10.52 2.64 -5.39
C VAL A 108 -11.81 2.82 -6.22
N ARG A 109 -12.98 2.84 -5.57
CA ARG A 109 -14.25 3.15 -6.24
C ARG A 109 -14.34 4.60 -6.69
N HIS A 110 -13.88 5.54 -5.88
CA HIS A 110 -13.91 6.98 -6.15
C HIS A 110 -13.20 7.32 -7.47
N ILE A 111 -12.09 6.64 -7.76
CA ILE A 111 -11.31 6.85 -9.00
C ILE A 111 -11.72 5.95 -10.16
N GLY A 112 -12.88 5.28 -10.06
CA GLY A 112 -13.43 4.45 -11.15
C GLY A 112 -12.72 3.12 -11.38
N LEU A 113 -11.92 2.62 -10.42
CA LEU A 113 -11.18 1.35 -10.55
C LEU A 113 -11.82 0.20 -9.77
N LYS A 114 -13.13 0.29 -9.47
CA LYS A 114 -13.89 -0.71 -8.69
C LYS A 114 -13.70 -2.14 -9.22
N ASP A 115 -13.79 -2.32 -10.53
CA ASP A 115 -13.74 -3.65 -11.17
C ASP A 115 -12.31 -4.24 -11.20
N LYS A 116 -11.31 -3.43 -10.81
CA LYS A 116 -9.91 -3.83 -10.69
C LYS A 116 -9.50 -4.00 -9.21
N HIS A 117 -10.42 -3.81 -8.26
CA HIS A 117 -10.12 -3.91 -6.84
C HIS A 117 -10.02 -5.37 -6.39
N ALA A 118 -8.94 -5.70 -5.67
CA ALA A 118 -8.75 -6.98 -5.02
C ALA A 118 -8.37 -6.82 -3.55
N TYR A 119 -8.74 -7.79 -2.73
CA TYR A 119 -8.36 -7.82 -1.32
C TYR A 119 -7.00 -8.50 -1.12
N CYS A 120 -6.24 -8.01 -0.14
CA CYS A 120 -5.03 -8.65 0.33
C CYS A 120 -5.37 -10.04 0.90
N VAL A 121 -4.82 -11.08 0.27
CA VAL A 121 -5.00 -12.47 0.70
C VAL A 121 -4.48 -12.67 2.12
N GLY A 122 -3.32 -12.07 2.45
CA GLY A 122 -2.74 -12.16 3.79
C GLY A 122 -3.66 -11.59 4.88
N HIS A 123 -4.30 -10.45 4.61
CA HIS A 123 -5.26 -9.87 5.55
C HIS A 123 -6.51 -10.76 5.70
N LYS A 124 -7.05 -11.29 4.59
CA LYS A 124 -8.19 -12.21 4.64
C LYS A 124 -7.85 -13.49 5.42
N LEU A 125 -6.66 -14.05 5.22
CA LEU A 125 -6.19 -15.21 5.98
C LEU A 125 -6.07 -14.90 7.47
N ASN A 126 -5.53 -13.74 7.83
CA ASN A 126 -5.45 -13.29 9.22
C ASN A 126 -6.84 -13.18 9.86
N LEU A 127 -7.85 -12.70 9.14
CA LEU A 127 -9.24 -12.67 9.64
C LEU A 127 -9.78 -14.08 9.87
N VAL A 128 -9.55 -15.02 8.95
CA VAL A 128 -9.96 -16.43 9.12
C VAL A 128 -9.31 -17.04 10.36
N VAL A 129 -8.02 -16.81 10.56
CA VAL A 129 -7.30 -17.33 11.73
C VAL A 129 -7.85 -16.70 13.02
N LYS A 130 -8.06 -15.38 13.05
CA LYS A 130 -8.63 -14.67 14.20
C LYS A 130 -10.01 -15.19 14.58
N ASP A 131 -10.86 -15.43 13.59
CA ASP A 131 -12.19 -16.00 13.78
C ASP A 131 -12.09 -17.42 14.35
N SER A 132 -11.22 -18.26 13.76
CA SER A 132 -11.03 -19.65 14.18
C SER A 132 -10.51 -19.81 15.62
N ILE A 133 -9.71 -18.85 16.10
CA ILE A 133 -9.17 -18.88 17.48
C ILE A 133 -10.06 -18.18 18.49
N ALA A 134 -11.14 -17.51 18.07
CA ALA A 134 -12.02 -16.77 18.96
C ALA A 134 -12.68 -17.69 20.01
N ASP A 135 -13.00 -18.92 19.62
CA ASP A 135 -13.54 -19.95 20.52
C ASP A 135 -12.55 -20.38 21.63
N TYR A 136 -11.25 -20.08 21.44
CA TYR A 136 -10.18 -20.42 22.37
C TYR A 136 -9.72 -19.21 23.20
N GLU A 137 -10.52 -18.15 23.28
CA GLU A 137 -10.18 -16.91 23.99
C GLU A 137 -9.68 -17.12 25.44
N PRO A 138 -10.17 -18.09 26.25
CA PRO A 138 -9.59 -18.34 27.57
C PRO A 138 -8.10 -18.72 27.56
N VAL A 139 -7.66 -19.47 26.54
CA VAL A 139 -6.26 -19.86 26.35
C VAL A 139 -5.46 -18.71 25.76
N VAL A 140 -5.99 -18.07 24.71
CA VAL A 140 -5.37 -16.90 24.07
C VAL A 140 -5.14 -15.78 25.09
N GLY A 141 -6.11 -15.52 25.96
CA GLY A 141 -6.00 -14.54 27.03
C GLY A 141 -4.91 -14.86 28.05
N LYS A 142 -4.68 -16.14 28.39
CA LYS A 142 -3.54 -16.55 29.24
C LYS A 142 -2.21 -16.24 28.58
N VAL A 143 -2.07 -16.59 27.29
CA VAL A 143 -0.85 -16.33 26.52
C VAL A 143 -0.60 -14.82 26.39
N ARG A 144 -1.62 -14.02 26.08
CA ARG A 144 -1.53 -12.55 26.03
C ARG A 144 -1.05 -11.97 27.36
N ARG A 145 -1.55 -12.45 28.51
CA ARG A 145 -1.08 -11.98 29.83
C ARG A 145 0.40 -12.28 30.07
N ILE A 146 0.87 -13.47 29.69
CA ILE A 146 2.30 -13.83 29.82
C ILE A 146 3.14 -12.95 28.89
N ALA A 147 2.76 -12.81 27.62
CA ALA A 147 3.46 -11.97 26.67
C ALA A 147 3.53 -10.51 27.14
N ASN A 148 2.43 -9.97 27.65
CA ASN A 148 2.38 -8.62 28.20
C ASN A 148 3.27 -8.49 29.44
N PHE A 149 3.32 -9.47 30.34
CA PHE A 149 4.22 -9.42 31.51
C PHE A 149 5.69 -9.20 31.11
N PHE A 150 6.15 -9.89 30.07
CA PHE A 150 7.52 -9.73 29.57
C PHE A 150 7.71 -8.46 28.72
N HIS A 151 6.68 -7.97 28.03
CA HIS A 151 6.74 -6.71 27.29
C HIS A 151 6.83 -5.45 28.17
N HIS A 152 6.42 -5.53 29.45
CA HIS A 152 6.49 -4.43 30.42
C HIS A 152 7.69 -4.52 31.37
N SER A 153 8.51 -5.57 31.25
CA SER A 153 9.76 -5.68 32.01
C SER A 153 10.86 -4.93 31.23
N PRO A 154 11.69 -4.12 31.91
CA PRO A 154 12.63 -3.19 31.26
C PRO A 154 13.66 -3.85 30.35
#